data_AF-A0A847ADW7-F1
#
_entry.id   AF-A0A847ADW7-F1
#
_cell.length_a   1.000
_cell.length_b   1.000
_cell.length_c   1.000
_cell.angle_alpha   90.00
_cell.angle_beta   90.00
_cell.angle_gamma   90.00
#
_symmetry.space_group_name_H-M   'P 1'
#
loop_
_entity.id
_entity.type
_entity.pdbx_description
1 polymer ?
#
loop_
_entity_poly.entity_id
_entity_poly.type
_entity_poly.pdbx_seq_one_letter_code
_entity_poly.pdbx_strand_id
1 'polypeptide(L)'
;METVETPDGFTVRVTMKNVSFWHLHRVAGIPVLPRHVVEKVEDWRSWLPAEEKSPSGSGLTGLVGSGPFVFREYRPGEYVRMSANEQFWLGRKK
;
A
#
# COMPACT_ATOMS: atom_id res chain seq x y z
N MET A 1 -6.40 -9.24 -18.37
CA MET A 1 -7.38 -8.30 -17.78
C MET A 1 -8.02 -7.54 -18.90
N GLU A 2 -9.34 -7.49 -18.89
CA GLU A 2 -10.14 -6.71 -19.82
C GLU A 2 -10.75 -5.50 -19.11
N THR A 3 -11.44 -5.76 -18.00
CA THR A 3 -12.03 -4.73 -17.15
C THR A 3 -11.78 -5.01 -15.67
N VAL A 4 -11.74 -3.93 -14.89
CA VAL A 4 -11.64 -3.93 -13.42
C VAL A 4 -12.65 -2.91 -12.90
N GLU A 5 -13.52 -3.34 -12.01
CA GLU A 5 -14.59 -2.50 -11.47
C GLU A 5 -14.89 -2.83 -10.00
N THR A 6 -15.45 -1.86 -9.29
CA THR A 6 -15.79 -1.98 -7.86
C THR A 6 -17.30 -1.81 -7.69
N PRO A 7 -18.09 -2.90 -7.67
CA PRO A 7 -19.54 -2.79 -7.52
C PRO A 7 -19.97 -2.22 -6.17
N ASP A 8 -19.13 -2.37 -5.14
CA ASP A 8 -19.31 -1.81 -3.81
C ASP A 8 -17.94 -1.44 -3.19
N GLY A 9 -17.94 -0.96 -1.94
CA GLY A 9 -16.72 -0.49 -1.26
C GLY A 9 -15.73 -1.58 -0.81
N PHE A 10 -16.10 -2.86 -0.86
CA PHE A 10 -15.30 -3.98 -0.37
C PHE A 10 -15.09 -5.10 -1.40
N THR A 11 -15.67 -4.96 -2.60
CA THR A 11 -15.60 -5.95 -3.67
C THR A 11 -14.89 -5.40 -4.90
N VAL A 12 -13.99 -6.20 -5.48
CA VAL A 12 -13.37 -5.95 -6.79
C VAL A 12 -13.79 -7.05 -7.75
N ARG A 13 -14.34 -6.68 -8.91
CA ARG A 13 -14.67 -7.58 -10.01
C ARG A 13 -13.65 -7.39 -11.14
N VAL A 14 -13.05 -8.49 -11.57
CA VAL A 14 -12.07 -8.50 -12.66
C VAL A 14 -12.53 -9.44 -13.76
N THR A 15 -12.69 -8.91 -14.97
CA THR A 15 -13.01 -9.71 -16.16
C THR A 15 -11.72 -10.01 -16.93
N MET A 16 -11.50 -11.29 -17.25
CA MET A 16 -10.34 -11.75 -18.01
C MET A 16 -10.75 -12.07 -19.44
N LYS A 17 -9.86 -11.77 -20.40
CA LYS A 17 -10.08 -12.03 -21.84
C LYS A 17 -10.15 -13.51 -22.18
N ASN A 18 -9.59 -14.38 -21.33
CA ASN A 18 -9.55 -15.82 -21.54
C ASN A 18 -9.61 -16.57 -20.20
N VAL A 19 -9.74 -17.89 -20.27
CA VAL A 19 -9.74 -18.78 -19.10
C VAL A 19 -8.32 -19.28 -18.86
N SER A 20 -7.79 -19.06 -17.67
CA SER A 20 -6.48 -19.56 -17.23
C SER A 20 -6.39 -19.52 -15.71
N PHE A 21 -5.81 -20.56 -15.09
CA PHE A 21 -5.59 -20.58 -13.65
C PHE A 21 -4.55 -19.55 -13.19
N TRP A 22 -3.62 -19.18 -14.08
CA TRP A 22 -2.58 -18.19 -13.81
C TRP A 22 -3.13 -16.79 -13.53
N HIS A 23 -4.41 -16.54 -13.85
CA HIS A 23 -5.06 -15.30 -13.49
C HIS A 23 -5.10 -15.06 -11.98
N LEU A 24 -5.18 -16.11 -11.16
CA LEU A 24 -5.17 -15.97 -9.71
C LEU A 24 -3.84 -15.37 -9.22
N HIS A 25 -2.70 -15.85 -9.72
CA HIS A 25 -1.39 -15.28 -9.40
C HIS A 25 -1.26 -13.84 -9.91
N ARG A 26 -1.79 -13.55 -11.10
CA ARG A 26 -1.75 -12.20 -11.67
C ARG A 26 -2.57 -11.20 -10.87
N VAL A 27 -3.73 -11.59 -10.33
CA VAL A 27 -4.59 -10.70 -9.54
C VAL A 27 -4.08 -10.60 -8.10
N ALA A 28 -3.75 -11.73 -7.47
CA ALA A 28 -3.29 -11.76 -6.08
C ALA A 28 -1.91 -11.14 -5.88
N GLY A 29 -1.08 -11.10 -6.92
CA GLY A 29 0.26 -10.51 -6.87
C GLY A 29 0.30 -8.98 -7.03
N ILE A 30 -0.84 -8.32 -7.25
CA ILE A 30 -0.86 -6.86 -7.46
C ILE A 30 -0.79 -6.17 -6.09
N PRO A 31 0.20 -5.29 -5.86
CA PRO A 31 0.25 -4.50 -4.63
C PRO A 31 -0.92 -3.51 -4.60
N VAL A 32 -1.66 -3.49 -3.49
CA VAL A 32 -2.76 -2.56 -3.27
C VAL A 32 -2.22 -1.29 -2.62
N LEU A 33 -2.36 -0.16 -3.32
CA LEU A 33 -1.90 1.15 -2.84
C LEU A 33 -3.08 2.03 -2.37
N PRO A 34 -2.89 2.89 -1.35
CA PRO A 34 -3.95 3.75 -0.84
C PRO A 34 -4.28 4.88 -1.83
N ARG A 35 -5.50 4.82 -2.42
CA ARG A 35 -5.99 5.84 -3.37
C ARG A 35 -5.83 7.27 -2.88
N HIS A 36 -6.22 7.55 -1.63
CA HIS A 36 -6.22 8.91 -1.06
C HIS A 36 -4.82 9.55 -0.93
N VAL A 37 -3.76 8.76 -1.10
CA VAL A 37 -2.37 9.23 -1.20
C VAL A 37 -1.96 9.32 -2.67
N VAL A 38 -2.07 8.21 -3.41
CA VAL A 38 -1.54 8.10 -4.78
C VAL A 38 -2.26 8.99 -5.79
N GLU A 39 -3.55 9.27 -5.61
CA GLU A 39 -4.32 10.15 -6.51
C GLU A 39 -3.81 11.59 -6.51
N LYS A 40 -3.03 12.00 -5.50
CA LYS A 40 -2.42 13.33 -5.40
C LYS A 40 -1.01 13.40 -5.99
N VAL A 41 -0.45 12.27 -6.40
CA VAL A 41 0.93 12.17 -6.89
C VAL A 41 0.92 12.34 -8.41
N GLU A 42 1.52 13.42 -8.91
CA GLU A 42 1.61 13.66 -10.35
C GLU A 42 2.70 12.81 -11.01
N ASP A 43 3.91 12.78 -10.44
CA ASP A 43 5.02 11.95 -10.91
C ASP A 43 5.36 10.84 -9.92
N TRP A 44 4.72 9.69 -10.10
CA TRP A 44 4.95 8.53 -9.25
C TRP A 44 6.36 7.91 -9.38
N ARG A 45 7.11 8.21 -10.45
CA ARG A 45 8.44 7.60 -10.67
C ARG A 45 9.52 8.27 -9.84
N SER A 46 9.39 9.57 -9.60
CA SER A 46 10.30 10.34 -8.74
C SER A 46 9.78 10.51 -7.31
N TRP A 47 8.55 10.06 -7.03
CA TRP A 47 7.94 10.17 -5.72
C TRP A 47 8.65 9.32 -4.66
N LEU A 48 9.13 9.99 -3.60
CA LEU A 48 9.83 9.39 -2.46
C LEU A 48 9.02 9.59 -1.16
N PRO A 49 7.96 8.79 -0.94
CA PRO A 49 7.09 8.94 0.24
C PRO A 49 7.81 8.74 1.59
N ALA A 50 8.95 8.06 1.58
CA ALA A 50 9.76 7.84 2.78
C ALA A 50 10.47 9.12 3.27
N GLU A 51 10.68 10.12 2.39
CA GLU A 51 11.34 11.38 2.73
C GLU A 51 10.33 12.48 3.08
N GLU A 52 9.09 12.36 2.61
CA GLU A 52 8.00 13.28 2.93
C GLU A 52 7.57 13.13 4.38
N LYS A 53 7.32 14.25 5.07
CA LYS A 53 6.78 14.24 6.43
C LYS A 53 5.26 14.08 6.40
N SER A 54 4.74 13.23 7.27
CA SER A 54 3.29 13.08 7.46
C SER A 54 2.67 14.40 7.94
N PRO A 55 1.50 14.81 7.39
CA PRO A 55 0.75 15.97 7.86
C PRO A 55 0.31 15.87 9.34
N SER A 56 0.26 14.67 9.91
CA SER A 56 -0.20 14.42 11.28
C SER A 56 0.76 14.86 12.39
N GLY A 57 1.96 15.34 12.06
CA GLY A 57 2.94 15.82 13.04
C GLY A 57 3.55 14.74 13.96
N SER A 58 3.26 13.47 13.72
CA SER A 58 3.59 12.34 14.61
C SER A 58 4.96 11.69 14.35
N GLY A 59 5.89 12.39 13.70
CA GLY A 59 7.19 11.84 13.28
C GLY A 59 7.05 10.65 12.32
N LEU A 60 5.98 10.64 11.52
CA LEU A 60 5.72 9.66 10.48
C LEU A 60 6.11 10.24 9.11
N THR A 61 6.30 9.34 8.15
CA THR A 61 6.57 9.70 6.76
C THR A 61 5.29 9.69 5.92
N GLY A 62 5.36 10.12 4.67
CA GLY A 62 4.29 9.98 3.68
C GLY A 62 4.03 8.53 3.26
N LEU A 63 4.86 7.57 3.69
CA LEU A 63 4.70 6.15 3.38
C LEU A 63 3.52 5.53 4.16
N VAL A 64 2.38 5.37 3.49
CA VAL A 64 1.17 4.75 4.04
C VAL A 64 1.02 3.32 3.51
N GLY A 65 0.83 2.35 4.42
CA GLY A 65 0.63 0.94 4.08
C GLY A 65 -0.33 0.23 5.02
N SER A 66 -0.73 -1.00 4.65
CA SER A 66 -1.68 -1.84 5.39
C SER A 66 -1.01 -2.92 6.25
N GLY A 67 0.31 -3.01 6.22
CA GLY A 67 1.09 -4.05 6.89
C GLY A 67 1.21 -3.88 8.41
N PRO A 68 1.84 -4.86 9.09
CA PRO A 68 2.02 -4.86 10.54
C PRO A 68 3.07 -3.86 11.04
N PHE A 69 3.88 -3.28 10.16
CA PHE A 69 4.95 -2.36 10.50
C PHE A 69 4.83 -1.06 9.71
N VAL A 70 5.02 0.06 10.39
CA VAL A 70 5.02 1.42 9.82
C VAL A 70 6.45 1.92 9.74
N PHE A 71 6.85 2.42 8.58
CA PHE A 71 8.18 2.98 8.35
C PHE A 71 8.41 4.26 9.17
N ARG A 72 9.60 4.38 9.78
CA ARG A 72 9.97 5.53 10.62
C ARG A 72 11.14 6.32 10.05
N GLU A 73 12.25 5.64 9.82
CA GLU A 73 13.46 6.28 9.33
C GLU A 73 14.33 5.26 8.60
N TYR A 74 15.15 5.77 7.69
CA TYR A 74 16.19 5.03 7.01
C TYR A 74 17.51 5.80 7.15
N ARG A 75 18.54 5.10 7.58
CA ARG A 75 19.93 5.59 7.61
C ARG A 75 20.78 4.72 6.70
N PRO A 76 21.22 5.24 5.54
CA PRO A 76 22.03 4.48 4.59
C PRO A 76 23.26 3.86 5.24
N GLY A 77 23.47 2.56 5.02
CA GLY A 77 24.59 1.81 5.58
C GLY A 77 24.47 1.45 7.07
N GLU A 78 23.43 1.91 7.76
CA GLU A 78 23.21 1.61 9.17
C GLU A 78 21.97 0.75 9.38
N TYR A 79 20.77 1.34 9.22
CA TYR A 79 19.53 0.66 9.56
C TYR A 79 18.30 1.23 8.86
N VAL A 80 17.26 0.38 8.79
CA VAL A 80 15.87 0.78 8.53
C VAL A 80 15.10 0.56 9.82
N ARG A 81 14.41 1.59 10.31
CA ARG A 81 13.60 1.49 11.52
C ARG A 81 12.13 1.52 11.16
N MET A 82 11.40 0.58 11.74
CA MET A 82 9.94 0.50 11.65
C MET A 82 9.35 0.36 13.06
N SER A 83 8.11 0.79 13.25
CA SER A 83 7.35 0.56 14.48
C SER A 83 6.15 -0.35 14.19
N ALA A 84 5.62 -1.04 15.20
CA ALA A 84 4.38 -1.78 15.05
C ALA A 84 3.23 -0.85 14.58
N ASN A 85 2.37 -1.35 13.69
CA ASN A 85 1.11 -0.73 13.31
C ASN A 85 0.04 -1.10 14.33
N GLU A 86 -0.34 -0.16 15.19
CA GLU A 86 -1.36 -0.39 16.23
C GLU A 86 -2.76 -0.67 15.65
N GLN A 87 -3.00 -0.29 14.40
CA GLN A 87 -4.26 -0.50 13.68
C GLN A 87 -4.21 -1.73 12.76
N PHE A 88 -3.22 -2.61 12.92
CA PHE A 88 -3.09 -3.78 12.06
C PHE A 88 -4.26 -4.76 12.23
N TRP A 89 -4.94 -5.06 11.13
CA TRP A 89 -6.21 -5.78 11.10
C TRP A 89 -6.13 -7.24 11.55
N LEU A 90 -4.99 -7.92 11.34
CA LEU A 90 -4.79 -9.30 11.81
C LEU A 90 -4.35 -9.36 13.29
N GLY A 91 -4.07 -8.19 13.89
CA GLY A 91 -4.06 -7.98 15.34
C GLY A 91 -2.70 -7.73 15.98
N ARG A 92 -2.75 -6.93 17.06
CA ARG A 92 -2.06 -7.19 18.32
C ARG A 92 -3.18 -7.33 19.35
N LYS A 93 -3.56 -8.57 19.72
CA LYS A 93 -4.51 -8.76 20.83
C LYS A 93 -3.91 -8.07 22.07
N LYS A 94 -4.71 -7.24 22.75
CA LYS A 94 -4.41 -6.78 24.11
C LYS A 94 -4.46 -7.97 25.07
#